data_AF-A0A8T4W1W3-F1
#
_entry.id   AF-A0A8T4W1W3-F1
#
_cell.length_a   1.000
_cell.length_b   1.000
_cell.length_c   1.000
_cell.angle_alpha   90.00
_cell.angle_beta   90.00
_cell.angle_gamma   90.00
#
_symmetry.space_group_name_H-M   'P 1'
#
loop_
_entity.id
_entity.type
_entity.pdbx_description
1 polymer ?
#
loop_
_entity_poly.entity_id
_entity_poly.type
_entity_poly.pdbx_seq_one_letter_code
_entity_poly.pdbx_strand_id
1 'polypeptide(L)'
;MSTYEDLLEISEQLRNIQRSLYLLAWDERTYMPEGAIEGRSESKAELSQIYHKKLTSDKTKKIIDELNKESAQAEMDEVQKAAVREMTRDFERRYKVPDELIKEMSKVSTKAQSAWEKAREKSDFEMFLPHLEKQVELKKEVAEYIGYENEPYDAHVDEYEPGFTAEKIESVFEPMKKNLSSMATEIFSKELEPGEDVFEGKKFNVEKQKKVCREIAGELGYDYEHGRLDEAVHPFTMGMDDDVRITNRYDEENLKSLFSLTHETGHALYEQGLPSDWYGHPLGRRISMGYHESQSRMWENFVGRSKEFIDHIFPKLRDEFSSLRDNTKDGFYKRINRVKPTFIRVEADEVTYNLHIALRFDIELGLFRDEIKAEETKTVWENKMDEYLDIV
;
A
#
# COMPACT_ATOMS: atom_id res chain seq x y z
N MET A 1 0.57 35.98 10.17
CA MET A 1 1.33 35.15 11.13
C MET A 1 0.39 34.34 12.04
N SER A 2 -0.44 34.95 12.90
CA SER A 2 -1.36 34.20 13.80
C SER A 2 -2.27 33.16 13.10
N THR A 3 -2.85 33.47 11.94
CA THR A 3 -3.74 32.50 11.24
C THR A 3 -2.99 31.31 10.64
N TYR A 4 -1.72 31.49 10.25
CA TYR A 4 -0.90 30.38 9.76
C TYR A 4 -0.45 29.48 10.93
N GLU A 5 -0.14 30.08 12.08
CA GLU A 5 0.13 29.34 13.31
C GLU A 5 -1.09 28.50 13.74
N ASP A 6 -2.31 29.06 13.63
CA ASP A 6 -3.55 28.30 13.88
C ASP A 6 -3.71 27.10 12.93
N LEU A 7 -3.29 27.22 11.66
CA LEU A 7 -3.30 26.11 10.70
C LEU A 7 -2.33 25.00 11.13
N LEU A 8 -1.12 25.38 11.55
CA LEU A 8 -0.11 24.43 12.03
C LEU A 8 -0.59 23.71 13.30
N GLU A 9 -1.23 24.42 14.23
CA GLU A 9 -1.81 23.81 15.44
C GLU A 9 -2.88 22.76 15.07
N ILE A 10 -3.75 23.07 14.10
CA ILE A 10 -4.76 22.11 13.61
C ILE A 10 -4.09 20.89 12.97
N SER A 11 -3.08 21.11 12.13
CA SER A 11 -2.33 20.04 11.47
C SER A 11 -1.67 19.10 12.48
N GLU A 12 -1.01 19.63 13.50
CA GLU A 12 -0.38 18.85 14.56
C GLU A 12 -1.42 18.05 15.36
N GLN A 13 -2.56 18.65 15.69
CA GLN A 13 -3.65 17.95 16.38
C GLN A 13 -4.23 16.80 15.54
N LEU A 14 -4.41 17.00 14.23
CA LEU A 14 -4.84 15.95 13.31
C LEU A 14 -3.80 14.83 13.20
N ARG A 15 -2.50 15.19 13.15
CA ARG A 15 -1.38 14.24 13.17
C ARG A 15 -1.42 13.36 14.42
N ASN A 16 -1.61 13.94 15.61
CA ASN A 16 -1.70 13.22 16.88
C ASN A 16 -2.87 12.22 16.93
N ILE A 17 -4.02 12.59 16.36
CA ILE A 17 -5.17 11.67 16.24
C ILE A 17 -4.82 10.52 15.28
N GLN A 18 -4.19 10.82 14.15
CA GLN A 18 -3.80 9.82 13.16
C GLN A 18 -2.76 8.84 13.71
N ARG A 19 -1.79 9.29 14.51
CA ARG A 19 -0.84 8.42 15.25
C ARG A 19 -1.59 7.42 16.13
N SER A 20 -2.61 7.87 16.85
CA SER A 20 -3.43 7.00 17.71
C SER A 20 -4.18 5.96 16.89
N LEU A 21 -4.76 6.35 15.75
CA LEU A 21 -5.41 5.43 14.82
C LEU A 21 -4.44 4.38 14.27
N TYR A 22 -3.20 4.77 13.94
CA TYR A 22 -2.15 3.85 13.50
C TYR A 22 -1.77 2.84 14.57
N LEU A 23 -1.63 3.25 15.83
CA LEU A 23 -1.36 2.30 16.92
C LEU A 23 -2.50 1.29 17.08
N LEU A 24 -3.76 1.74 17.03
CA LEU A 24 -4.92 0.85 17.09
C LEU A 24 -4.95 -0.14 15.92
N ALA A 25 -4.62 0.30 14.71
CA ALA A 25 -4.54 -0.53 13.51
C ALA A 25 -3.36 -1.51 13.54
N TRP A 26 -2.22 -1.09 14.10
CA TRP A 26 -1.07 -1.97 14.30
C TRP A 26 -1.41 -3.07 15.31
N ASP A 27 -1.98 -2.73 16.46
CA ASP A 27 -2.32 -3.70 17.51
C ASP A 27 -3.37 -4.71 17.02
N GLU A 28 -4.34 -4.23 16.24
CA GLU A 28 -5.40 -5.05 15.62
C GLU A 28 -4.84 -6.18 14.76
N ARG A 29 -3.67 -5.95 14.13
CA ARG A 29 -3.03 -6.87 13.19
C ARG A 29 -1.86 -7.65 13.80
N THR A 30 -1.60 -7.50 15.10
CA THR A 30 -0.43 -8.10 15.78
C THR A 30 -0.80 -8.78 17.09
N TYR A 31 -1.31 -8.05 18.07
CA TYR A 31 -1.47 -8.51 19.45
C TYR A 31 -2.92 -8.54 19.96
N MET A 32 -3.85 -7.94 19.22
CA MET A 32 -5.24 -7.85 19.62
C MET A 32 -5.87 -9.27 19.74
N PRO A 33 -6.54 -9.59 20.88
CA PRO A 33 -7.31 -10.83 20.99
C PRO A 33 -8.47 -10.89 19.99
N GLU A 34 -8.77 -12.07 19.45
CA GLU A 34 -9.83 -12.27 18.44
C GLU A 34 -11.20 -11.72 18.88
N GLY A 35 -11.54 -11.86 20.16
CA GLY A 35 -12.82 -11.39 20.72
C GLY A 35 -12.94 -9.88 20.91
N ALA A 36 -11.91 -9.08 20.62
CA ALA A 36 -11.89 -7.63 20.86
C ALA A 36 -12.28 -6.77 19.64
N ILE A 37 -12.66 -7.40 18.52
CA ILE A 37 -12.92 -6.71 17.24
C ILE A 37 -14.00 -5.63 17.33
N GLU A 38 -15.07 -5.86 18.09
CA GLU A 38 -16.18 -4.90 18.25
C GLU A 38 -15.70 -3.62 18.96
N GLY A 39 -15.11 -3.76 20.15
CA GLY A 39 -14.57 -2.62 20.89
C GLY A 39 -13.43 -1.89 20.18
N ARG A 40 -12.59 -2.61 19.42
CA ARG A 40 -11.56 -1.99 18.56
C ARG A 40 -12.17 -1.16 17.44
N SER A 41 -13.20 -1.70 16.79
CA SER A 41 -13.90 -1.02 15.70
C SER A 41 -14.59 0.25 16.18
N GLU A 42 -15.26 0.21 17.34
CA GLU A 42 -15.87 1.39 17.96
C GLU A 42 -14.84 2.47 18.32
N SER A 43 -13.71 2.08 18.91
CA SER A 43 -12.64 3.01 19.28
C SER A 43 -12.04 3.72 18.06
N LYS A 44 -11.78 2.97 16.98
CA LYS A 44 -11.29 3.54 15.71
C LYS A 44 -12.33 4.45 15.07
N ALA A 45 -13.61 4.08 15.12
CA ALA A 45 -14.70 4.88 14.56
C ALA A 45 -14.84 6.23 15.28
N GLU A 46 -14.79 6.25 16.60
CA GLU A 46 -14.85 7.50 17.40
C GLU A 46 -13.68 8.43 17.06
N LEU A 47 -12.44 7.91 17.07
CA LEU A 47 -11.26 8.71 16.72
C LEU A 47 -11.30 9.23 15.26
N SER A 48 -11.79 8.41 14.33
CA SER A 48 -11.98 8.83 12.93
C SER A 48 -13.01 9.94 12.83
N GLN A 49 -14.08 9.91 13.64
CA GLN A 49 -15.08 10.97 13.69
C GLN A 49 -14.51 12.26 14.29
N ILE A 50 -13.69 12.16 15.34
CA ILE A 50 -13.00 13.32 15.94
C ILE A 50 -12.05 13.95 14.92
N TYR A 51 -11.27 13.13 14.21
CA TYR A 51 -10.40 13.58 13.12
C TYR A 51 -11.21 14.33 12.05
N HIS A 52 -12.29 13.71 11.55
CA HIS A 52 -13.15 14.29 10.51
C HIS A 52 -13.73 15.63 10.96
N LYS A 53 -14.43 15.66 12.10
CA LYS A 53 -15.04 16.89 12.65
C LYS A 53 -14.04 18.01 12.86
N LYS A 54 -12.80 17.69 13.27
CA LYS A 54 -11.75 18.70 13.44
C LYS A 54 -11.31 19.26 12.10
N LEU A 55 -11.02 18.41 11.12
CA LEU A 55 -10.59 18.83 9.80
C LEU A 55 -11.70 19.64 9.12
N THR A 56 -12.96 19.17 9.13
CA THR A 56 -14.08 19.81 8.42
C THR A 56 -14.80 20.91 9.23
N SER A 57 -14.24 21.34 10.36
CA SER A 57 -14.89 22.34 11.22
C SER A 57 -14.99 23.73 10.58
N ASP A 58 -15.99 24.52 11.01
CA ASP A 58 -16.11 25.94 10.64
C ASP A 58 -14.85 26.75 10.98
N LYS A 59 -14.13 26.38 12.06
CA LYS A 59 -12.86 27.02 12.43
C LYS A 59 -11.81 26.76 11.36
N THR A 60 -11.62 25.50 10.98
CA THR A 60 -10.65 25.09 9.95
C THR A 60 -10.99 25.73 8.61
N LYS A 61 -12.27 25.73 8.24
CA LYS A 61 -12.74 26.40 7.01
C LYS A 61 -12.36 27.88 6.99
N LYS A 62 -12.66 28.62 8.06
CA LYS A 62 -12.33 30.07 8.14
C LYS A 62 -10.83 30.33 8.01
N ILE A 63 -10.00 29.49 8.63
CA ILE A 63 -8.53 29.59 8.53
C ILE A 63 -8.08 29.36 7.09
N ILE A 64 -8.55 28.28 6.46
CA ILE A 64 -8.22 27.94 5.08
C ILE A 64 -8.69 29.04 4.10
N ASP A 65 -9.93 29.52 4.24
CA ASP A 65 -10.47 30.61 3.43
C ASP A 65 -9.63 31.89 3.56
N GLU A 66 -9.19 32.25 4.78
CA GLU A 66 -8.35 33.42 5.03
C GLU A 66 -6.97 33.28 4.39
N LEU A 67 -6.33 32.12 4.58
CA LEU A 67 -4.98 31.87 4.07
C LEU A 67 -4.94 31.76 2.55
N ASN A 68 -6.04 31.36 1.90
CA ASN A 68 -6.14 31.30 0.44
C ASN A 68 -6.42 32.65 -0.24
N LYS A 69 -6.66 33.74 0.50
CA LYS A 69 -6.80 35.07 -0.10
C LYS A 69 -5.50 35.52 -0.74
N GLU A 70 -5.58 36.17 -1.90
CA GLU A 70 -4.41 36.70 -2.63
C GLU A 70 -3.50 37.57 -1.74
N SER A 71 -4.09 38.40 -0.87
CA SER A 71 -3.33 39.24 0.06
C SER A 71 -2.53 38.44 1.08
N ALA A 72 -3.07 37.32 1.58
CA ALA A 72 -2.37 36.45 2.51
C ALA A 72 -1.27 35.65 1.79
N GLN A 73 -1.59 35.11 0.61
CA GLN A 73 -0.64 34.37 -0.23
C GLN A 73 0.55 35.23 -0.67
N ALA A 74 0.35 36.53 -0.93
CA ALA A 74 1.42 37.44 -1.33
C ALA A 74 2.48 37.67 -0.22
N GLU A 75 2.12 37.46 1.04
CA GLU A 75 3.01 37.60 2.20
C GLU A 75 3.67 36.28 2.61
N MET A 76 3.28 35.16 2.00
CA MET A 76 3.78 33.83 2.34
C MET A 76 5.01 33.44 1.51
N ASP A 77 5.92 32.70 2.13
CA ASP A 77 6.95 31.96 1.40
C ASP A 77 6.39 30.68 0.74
N GLU A 78 7.21 30.02 -0.08
CA GLU A 78 6.78 28.84 -0.83
C GLU A 78 6.43 27.63 0.06
N VAL A 79 7.04 27.50 1.23
CA VAL A 79 6.75 26.41 2.17
C VAL A 79 5.38 26.64 2.80
N GLN A 80 5.09 27.88 3.21
CA GLN A 80 3.79 28.26 3.76
C GLN A 80 2.68 28.08 2.73
N LYS A 81 2.88 28.52 1.49
CA LYS A 81 1.90 28.31 0.40
C LYS A 81 1.65 26.84 0.14
N ALA A 82 2.70 26.01 0.12
CA ALA A 82 2.56 24.57 -0.04
C ALA A 82 1.77 23.94 1.12
N ALA A 83 2.06 24.31 2.37
CA ALA A 83 1.34 23.82 3.53
C ALA A 83 -0.16 24.19 3.48
N VAL A 84 -0.48 25.43 3.09
CA VAL A 84 -1.87 25.87 2.89
C VAL A 84 -2.54 25.08 1.78
N ARG A 85 -1.87 24.85 0.65
CA ARG A 85 -2.41 24.07 -0.47
C ARG A 85 -2.75 22.64 -0.06
N GLU A 86 -1.83 21.94 0.62
CA GLU A 86 -2.07 20.55 1.06
C GLU A 86 -3.21 20.46 2.08
N MET A 87 -3.28 21.39 3.03
CA MET A 87 -4.38 21.44 4.01
C MET A 87 -5.72 21.80 3.35
N THR A 88 -5.71 22.70 2.36
CA THR A 88 -6.91 23.06 1.58
C THR A 88 -7.43 21.83 0.83
N ARG A 89 -6.53 21.09 0.18
CA ARG A 89 -6.87 19.85 -0.53
C ARG A 89 -7.49 18.82 0.41
N ASP A 90 -6.85 18.54 1.55
CA ASP A 90 -7.35 17.57 2.53
C ASP A 90 -8.72 17.98 3.09
N PHE A 91 -8.91 19.28 3.36
CA PHE A 91 -10.18 19.85 3.82
C PHE A 91 -11.27 19.68 2.77
N GLU A 92 -11.05 20.19 1.55
CA GLU A 92 -12.07 20.22 0.50
C GLU A 92 -12.56 18.82 0.14
N ARG A 93 -11.64 17.87 -0.03
CA ARG A 93 -11.99 16.48 -0.39
C ARG A 93 -12.91 15.84 0.64
N ARG A 94 -12.74 16.14 1.94
CA ARG A 94 -13.61 15.61 2.99
C ARG A 94 -14.86 16.45 3.23
N TYR A 95 -14.77 17.77 3.09
CA TYR A 95 -15.86 18.71 3.34
C TYR A 95 -16.97 18.60 2.28
N LYS A 96 -16.62 18.30 1.02
CA LYS A 96 -17.59 18.21 -0.07
C LYS A 96 -18.48 16.96 0.00
N VAL A 97 -18.05 15.90 0.66
CA VAL A 97 -18.78 14.62 0.74
C VAL A 97 -19.75 14.64 1.92
N PRO A 98 -21.06 14.40 1.72
CA PRO A 98 -22.03 14.38 2.82
C PRO A 98 -21.73 13.29 3.86
N ASP A 99 -21.91 13.61 5.15
CA ASP A 99 -21.72 12.67 6.26
C ASP A 99 -22.57 11.40 6.11
N GLU A 100 -23.79 11.53 5.56
CA GLU A 100 -24.69 10.40 5.29
C GLU A 100 -24.14 9.43 4.24
N LEU A 101 -23.48 9.94 3.21
CA LEU A 101 -22.84 9.12 2.18
C LEU A 101 -21.62 8.39 2.76
N ILE A 102 -20.80 9.07 3.58
CA ILE A 102 -19.67 8.47 4.29
C ILE A 102 -20.14 7.32 5.20
N LYS A 103 -21.25 7.54 5.93
CA LYS A 103 -21.86 6.54 6.81
C LYS A 103 -22.38 5.33 6.02
N GLU A 104 -23.02 5.56 4.88
CA GLU A 104 -23.49 4.49 4.00
C GLU A 104 -22.32 3.66 3.45
N MET A 105 -21.27 4.32 2.93
CA MET A 105 -20.05 3.64 2.47
C MET A 105 -19.42 2.78 3.56
N SER A 106 -19.24 3.31 4.77
CA SER A 106 -18.67 2.56 5.89
C SER A 106 -19.49 1.29 6.20
N LYS A 107 -20.82 1.40 6.20
CA LYS A 107 -21.72 0.26 6.41
C LYS A 107 -21.62 -0.77 5.28
N VAL A 108 -21.55 -0.32 4.02
CA VAL A 108 -21.45 -1.21 2.85
C VAL A 108 -20.10 -1.92 2.84
N SER A 109 -18.99 -1.22 3.08
CA SER A 109 -17.64 -1.79 3.15
C SER A 109 -17.53 -2.89 4.22
N THR A 110 -18.04 -2.65 5.43
CA THR A 110 -18.02 -3.66 6.51
C THR A 110 -18.80 -4.92 6.12
N LYS A 111 -19.99 -4.77 5.54
CA LYS A 111 -20.79 -5.91 5.07
C LYS A 111 -20.12 -6.65 3.93
N ALA A 112 -19.55 -5.91 2.98
CA ALA A 112 -18.85 -6.45 1.83
C ALA A 112 -17.62 -7.26 2.25
N GLN A 113 -16.84 -6.80 3.23
CA GLN A 113 -15.69 -7.54 3.77
C GLN A 113 -16.11 -8.90 4.33
N SER A 114 -17.15 -8.94 5.19
CA SER A 114 -17.65 -10.21 5.75
C SER A 114 -18.25 -11.12 4.67
N ALA A 115 -18.91 -10.56 3.67
CA ALA A 115 -19.42 -11.33 2.53
C ALA A 115 -18.28 -11.90 1.67
N TRP A 116 -17.24 -11.10 1.40
CA TRP A 116 -16.05 -11.49 0.65
C TRP A 116 -15.31 -12.65 1.31
N GLU A 117 -15.12 -12.65 2.62
CA GLU A 117 -14.46 -13.76 3.34
C GLU A 117 -15.17 -15.10 3.09
N LYS A 118 -16.51 -15.10 3.21
CA LYS A 118 -17.35 -16.28 2.97
C LYS A 118 -17.40 -16.67 1.50
N ALA A 119 -17.52 -15.68 0.61
CA ALA A 119 -17.56 -15.87 -0.83
C ALA A 119 -16.24 -16.48 -1.34
N ARG A 120 -15.09 -15.98 -0.86
CA ARG A 120 -13.76 -16.50 -1.18
C ARG A 120 -13.59 -17.95 -0.72
N GLU A 121 -13.97 -18.26 0.52
CA GLU A 121 -13.90 -19.63 1.04
C GLU A 121 -14.74 -20.62 0.19
N LYS A 122 -15.90 -20.16 -0.28
CA LYS A 122 -16.83 -20.97 -1.09
C LYS A 122 -16.59 -20.90 -2.60
N SER A 123 -15.65 -20.07 -3.06
CA SER A 123 -15.48 -19.73 -4.48
C SER A 123 -16.79 -19.28 -5.16
N ASP A 124 -17.57 -18.45 -4.47
CA ASP A 124 -18.92 -18.01 -4.86
C ASP A 124 -18.94 -16.49 -5.13
N PHE A 125 -18.71 -16.10 -6.39
CA PHE A 125 -18.72 -14.69 -6.80
C PHE A 125 -20.11 -14.05 -6.71
N GLU A 126 -21.18 -14.80 -6.98
CA GLU A 126 -22.56 -14.31 -6.94
C GLU A 126 -22.95 -13.84 -5.54
N MET A 127 -22.40 -14.48 -4.50
CA MET A 127 -22.56 -14.02 -3.11
C MET A 127 -21.98 -12.62 -2.88
N PHE A 128 -20.91 -12.26 -3.59
CA PHE A 128 -20.24 -10.97 -3.45
C PHE A 128 -20.75 -9.90 -4.43
N LEU A 129 -21.31 -10.30 -5.57
CA LEU A 129 -21.73 -9.41 -6.65
C LEU A 129 -22.59 -8.20 -6.19
N PRO A 130 -23.66 -8.37 -5.38
CA PRO A 130 -24.48 -7.24 -4.92
C PRO A 130 -23.69 -6.22 -4.07
N HIS A 131 -22.63 -6.69 -3.40
CA HIS A 131 -21.76 -5.82 -2.62
C HIS A 131 -20.80 -5.03 -3.51
N LEU A 132 -20.25 -5.66 -4.55
CA LEU A 132 -19.41 -4.99 -5.54
C LEU A 132 -20.19 -3.90 -6.27
N GLU A 133 -21.39 -4.20 -6.75
CA GLU A 133 -22.29 -3.24 -7.42
C GLU A 133 -22.50 -1.99 -6.57
N LYS A 134 -22.91 -2.20 -5.31
CA LYS A 134 -23.18 -1.08 -4.41
C LYS A 134 -21.92 -0.29 -4.05
N GLN A 135 -20.75 -0.95 -3.96
CA GLN A 135 -19.49 -0.23 -3.74
C GLN A 135 -19.13 0.66 -4.93
N VAL A 136 -19.24 0.17 -6.16
CA VAL A 136 -18.96 0.95 -7.38
C VAL A 136 -19.92 2.14 -7.48
N GLU A 137 -21.21 1.92 -7.26
CA GLU A 137 -22.24 2.98 -7.24
C GLU A 137 -21.86 4.11 -6.27
N LEU A 138 -21.58 3.77 -5.01
CA LEU A 138 -21.23 4.75 -3.98
C LEU A 138 -19.90 5.45 -4.27
N LYS A 139 -18.93 4.74 -4.85
CA LYS A 139 -17.64 5.33 -5.23
C LYS A 139 -17.80 6.33 -6.38
N LYS A 140 -18.65 6.06 -7.36
CA LYS A 140 -19.02 7.04 -8.39
C LYS A 140 -19.69 8.26 -7.78
N GLU A 141 -20.67 8.06 -6.90
CA GLU A 141 -21.34 9.17 -6.21
C GLU A 141 -20.36 10.05 -5.43
N VAL A 142 -19.41 9.46 -4.71
CA VAL A 142 -18.35 10.22 -4.02
C VAL A 142 -17.48 11.02 -4.99
N ALA A 143 -17.15 10.47 -6.16
CA ALA A 143 -16.36 11.19 -7.14
C ALA A 143 -17.06 12.48 -7.61
N GLU A 144 -18.39 12.45 -7.79
CA GLU A 144 -19.18 13.63 -8.14
C GLU A 144 -19.13 14.72 -7.07
N TYR A 145 -19.10 14.34 -5.78
CA TYR A 145 -18.95 15.31 -4.68
C TYR A 145 -17.53 15.87 -4.60
N ILE A 146 -16.50 15.03 -4.72
CA ILE A 146 -15.10 15.48 -4.67
C ILE A 146 -14.78 16.41 -5.85
N GLY A 147 -15.30 16.06 -7.03
CA GLY A 147 -15.02 16.70 -8.30
C GLY A 147 -13.78 16.11 -9.00
N TYR A 148 -13.77 16.20 -10.32
CA TYR A 148 -12.70 15.74 -11.21
C TYR A 148 -12.70 16.58 -12.49
N GLU A 149 -11.59 16.59 -13.23
CA GLU A 149 -11.47 17.34 -14.48
C GLU A 149 -12.01 16.57 -15.69
N ASN A 150 -11.59 15.30 -15.85
CA ASN A 150 -11.86 14.51 -17.05
C ASN A 150 -12.78 13.32 -16.77
N GLU A 151 -12.46 12.48 -15.77
CA GLU A 151 -13.27 11.30 -15.46
C GLU A 151 -13.39 10.99 -13.95
N PRO A 152 -14.49 10.34 -13.51
CA PRO A 152 -14.75 10.13 -12.07
C PRO A 152 -13.70 9.28 -11.35
N TYR A 153 -12.98 8.41 -12.08
CA TYR A 153 -11.92 7.59 -11.51
C TYR A 153 -10.76 8.46 -10.97
N ASP A 154 -10.49 9.60 -11.61
CA ASP A 154 -9.42 10.53 -11.20
C ASP A 154 -9.59 11.05 -9.76
N ALA A 155 -10.84 11.22 -9.31
CA ALA A 155 -11.12 11.67 -7.94
C ALA A 155 -10.57 10.70 -6.88
N HIS A 156 -10.56 9.39 -7.17
CA HIS A 156 -10.03 8.34 -6.30
C HIS A 156 -8.54 8.12 -6.51
N VAL A 157 -8.05 8.20 -7.75
CA VAL A 157 -6.59 8.14 -8.04
C VAL A 157 -5.86 9.24 -7.28
N ASP A 158 -6.38 10.47 -7.33
CA ASP A 158 -5.79 11.63 -6.65
C ASP A 158 -5.65 11.41 -5.14
N GLU A 159 -6.53 10.62 -4.50
CA GLU A 159 -6.41 10.29 -3.07
C GLU A 159 -5.08 9.62 -2.72
N TYR A 160 -4.63 8.72 -3.59
CA TYR A 160 -3.44 7.89 -3.38
C TYR A 160 -2.20 8.48 -4.06
N GLU A 161 -2.37 9.12 -5.21
CA GLU A 161 -1.32 9.74 -6.00
C GLU A 161 -1.75 11.15 -6.44
N PRO A 162 -1.52 12.18 -5.59
CA PRO A 162 -1.99 13.54 -5.86
C PRO A 162 -1.53 14.08 -7.23
N GLY A 163 -2.47 14.55 -8.04
CA GLY A 163 -2.21 15.10 -9.39
C GLY A 163 -2.01 14.06 -10.51
N PHE A 164 -2.18 12.77 -10.21
CA PHE A 164 -2.21 11.70 -11.22
C PHE A 164 -3.63 11.51 -11.77
N THR A 165 -3.72 10.97 -13.00
CA THR A 165 -4.99 10.75 -13.71
C THR A 165 -4.99 9.37 -14.37
N ALA A 166 -6.17 8.85 -14.68
CA ALA A 166 -6.37 7.64 -15.45
C ALA A 166 -5.60 7.69 -16.78
N GLU A 167 -5.68 8.80 -17.50
CA GLU A 167 -4.95 9.02 -18.76
C GLU A 167 -3.42 8.83 -18.59
N LYS A 168 -2.84 9.40 -17.52
CA LYS A 168 -1.41 9.24 -17.25
C LYS A 168 -1.09 7.78 -16.93
N ILE A 169 -1.93 7.09 -16.16
CA ILE A 169 -1.75 5.67 -15.85
C ILE A 169 -1.82 4.83 -17.13
N GLU A 170 -2.84 5.03 -17.97
CA GLU A 170 -2.99 4.37 -19.28
C GLU A 170 -1.73 4.58 -20.15
N SER A 171 -1.20 5.81 -20.20
CA SER A 171 0.00 6.12 -21.00
C SER A 171 1.26 5.33 -20.58
N VAL A 172 1.35 4.97 -19.30
CA VAL A 172 2.44 4.13 -18.75
C VAL A 172 2.11 2.64 -18.94
N PHE A 173 0.86 2.25 -18.71
CA PHE A 173 0.45 0.85 -18.70
C PHE A 173 0.36 0.23 -20.09
N GLU A 174 -0.10 0.96 -21.11
CA GLU A 174 -0.23 0.43 -22.47
C GLU A 174 1.07 -0.16 -23.05
N PRO A 175 2.19 0.59 -23.10
CA PRO A 175 3.46 0.01 -23.54
C PRO A 175 3.99 -1.05 -22.56
N MET A 176 3.76 -0.88 -21.26
CA MET A 176 4.21 -1.81 -20.23
C MET A 176 3.55 -3.19 -20.38
N LYS A 177 2.21 -3.25 -20.50
CA LYS A 177 1.43 -4.48 -20.67
C LYS A 177 1.99 -5.31 -21.83
N LYS A 178 2.11 -4.68 -23.00
CA LYS A 178 2.61 -5.34 -24.22
C LYS A 178 4.04 -5.88 -24.05
N ASN A 179 4.95 -5.05 -23.51
CA ASN A 179 6.35 -5.42 -23.39
C ASN A 179 6.57 -6.49 -22.32
N LEU A 180 5.94 -6.37 -21.15
CA LEU A 180 6.07 -7.32 -20.06
C LEU A 180 5.37 -8.65 -20.37
N SER A 181 4.19 -8.64 -20.97
CA SER A 181 3.51 -9.86 -21.42
C SER A 181 4.38 -10.62 -22.44
N SER A 182 4.89 -9.93 -23.48
CA SER A 182 5.79 -10.55 -24.45
C SER A 182 7.07 -11.11 -23.82
N MET A 183 7.64 -10.39 -22.84
CA MET A 183 8.83 -10.84 -22.11
C MET A 183 8.53 -12.06 -21.24
N ALA A 184 7.39 -12.06 -20.54
CA ALA A 184 6.92 -13.17 -19.72
C ALA A 184 6.71 -14.43 -20.56
N THR A 185 6.00 -14.34 -21.69
CA THR A 185 5.81 -15.46 -22.63
C THR A 185 7.14 -16.00 -23.14
N GLU A 186 8.09 -15.13 -23.50
CA GLU A 186 9.42 -15.56 -23.93
C GLU A 186 10.14 -16.33 -22.82
N ILE A 187 10.08 -15.84 -21.58
CA ILE A 187 10.68 -16.50 -20.41
C ILE A 187 10.02 -17.85 -20.14
N PHE A 188 8.69 -17.93 -20.17
CA PHE A 188 7.93 -19.15 -19.91
C PHE A 188 8.21 -20.24 -20.95
N SER A 189 8.47 -19.85 -22.20
CA SER A 189 8.78 -20.78 -23.30
C SER A 189 10.17 -21.44 -23.19
N LYS A 190 11.04 -20.95 -22.29
CA LYS A 190 12.40 -21.46 -22.12
C LYS A 190 12.47 -22.44 -20.96
N GLU A 191 13.10 -23.59 -21.19
CA GLU A 191 13.62 -24.40 -20.09
C GLU A 191 14.81 -23.66 -19.47
N LEU A 192 14.56 -22.89 -18.41
CA LEU A 192 15.57 -22.13 -17.70
C LEU A 192 16.13 -22.94 -16.54
N GLU A 193 17.44 -23.21 -16.58
CA GLU A 193 18.22 -23.56 -15.40
C GLU A 193 18.65 -22.28 -14.66
N PRO A 194 18.53 -22.22 -13.32
CA PRO A 194 18.36 -23.36 -12.42
C PRO A 194 16.90 -23.79 -12.24
N GLY A 195 16.66 -25.12 -12.18
CA GLY A 195 15.34 -25.77 -12.06
C GLY A 195 14.38 -25.34 -10.93
N GLU A 196 14.04 -26.25 -10.01
CA GLU A 196 13.02 -26.07 -8.96
C GLU A 196 13.29 -24.89 -8.00
N ASP A 197 12.25 -24.47 -7.26
CA ASP A 197 12.36 -23.39 -6.27
C ASP A 197 13.48 -23.71 -5.26
N VAL A 198 14.32 -22.73 -4.93
CA VAL A 198 15.47 -22.94 -4.03
C VAL A 198 15.06 -23.41 -2.64
N PHE A 199 13.80 -23.24 -2.27
CA PHE A 199 13.22 -23.65 -1.00
C PHE A 199 12.47 -24.99 -1.06
N GLU A 200 12.18 -25.51 -2.25
CA GLU A 200 11.37 -26.72 -2.44
C GLU A 200 11.93 -27.92 -1.69
N GLY A 201 11.06 -28.62 -0.95
CA GLY A 201 11.41 -29.78 -0.14
C GLY A 201 12.32 -29.50 1.08
N LYS A 202 12.59 -28.23 1.40
CA LYS A 202 13.46 -27.83 2.52
C LYS A 202 12.65 -27.31 3.71
N LYS A 203 13.32 -27.26 4.87
CA LYS A 203 12.78 -26.64 6.07
C LYS A 203 13.75 -25.60 6.63
N PHE A 204 13.19 -24.52 7.15
CA PHE A 204 13.89 -23.35 7.66
C PHE A 204 13.32 -22.98 9.04
N ASN A 205 14.13 -23.13 10.09
CA ASN A 205 13.71 -22.81 11.44
C ASN A 205 13.30 -21.32 11.57
N VAL A 206 12.07 -21.07 11.99
CA VAL A 206 11.48 -19.73 12.07
C VAL A 206 12.25 -18.78 13.00
N GLU A 207 12.75 -19.26 14.15
CA GLU A 207 13.50 -18.40 15.08
C GLU A 207 14.84 -17.94 14.48
N LYS A 208 15.48 -18.79 13.67
CA LYS A 208 16.66 -18.38 12.89
C LYS A 208 16.29 -17.36 11.80
N GLN A 209 15.13 -17.51 11.15
CA GLN A 209 14.67 -16.52 10.18
C GLN A 209 14.46 -15.16 10.84
N LYS A 210 13.79 -15.11 12.00
CA LYS A 210 13.60 -13.89 12.79
C LYS A 210 14.92 -13.22 13.14
N LYS A 211 15.90 -14.00 13.61
CA LYS A 211 17.24 -13.50 13.92
C LYS A 211 17.90 -12.86 12.70
N VAL A 212 17.98 -13.58 11.59
CA VAL A 212 18.61 -13.08 10.36
C VAL A 212 17.88 -11.86 9.81
N CYS A 213 16.54 -11.87 9.84
CA CYS A 213 15.75 -10.73 9.38
C CYS A 213 16.02 -9.48 10.24
N ARG A 214 16.09 -9.63 11.56
CA ARG A 214 16.42 -8.50 12.45
C ARG A 214 17.82 -7.93 12.18
N GLU A 215 18.80 -8.79 11.96
CA GLU A 215 20.17 -8.37 11.59
C GLU A 215 20.18 -7.62 10.25
N ILE A 216 19.50 -8.14 9.24
CA ILE A 216 19.45 -7.54 7.90
C ILE A 216 18.73 -6.18 7.93
N ALA A 217 17.61 -6.04 8.61
CA ALA A 217 16.93 -4.75 8.72
C ALA A 217 17.83 -3.68 9.36
N GLY A 218 18.58 -4.04 10.42
CA GLY A 218 19.57 -3.15 11.03
C GLY A 218 20.71 -2.79 10.08
N GLU A 219 21.21 -3.74 9.28
CA GLU A 219 22.24 -3.48 8.26
C GLU A 219 21.77 -2.56 7.12
N LEU A 220 20.48 -2.58 6.80
CA LEU A 220 19.86 -1.66 5.85
C LEU A 220 19.66 -0.26 6.43
N GLY A 221 19.88 -0.07 7.74
CA GLY A 221 19.77 1.21 8.42
C GLY A 221 18.45 1.44 9.15
N TYR A 222 17.63 0.40 9.34
CA TYR A 222 16.40 0.53 10.13
C TYR A 222 16.73 0.84 11.59
N ASP A 223 16.17 1.93 12.10
CA ASP A 223 16.39 2.37 13.47
C ASP A 223 15.43 1.68 14.44
N TYR A 224 15.99 0.83 15.31
CA TYR A 224 15.25 0.11 16.35
C TYR A 224 14.95 0.95 17.60
N GLU A 225 15.57 2.12 17.78
CA GLU A 225 15.17 3.04 18.85
C GLU A 225 13.83 3.73 18.51
N HIS A 226 13.56 3.91 17.22
CA HIS A 226 12.35 4.56 16.67
C HIS A 226 11.48 3.56 15.87
N GLY A 227 11.54 2.28 16.22
CA GLY A 227 10.81 1.24 15.52
C GLY A 227 10.93 -0.15 16.14
N ARG A 228 10.14 -1.08 15.62
CA ARG A 228 10.19 -2.52 16.00
C ARG A 228 9.79 -3.43 14.85
N LEU A 229 10.13 -4.71 14.98
CA LEU A 229 9.80 -5.77 14.02
C LEU A 229 8.99 -6.87 14.70
N ASP A 230 7.76 -7.09 14.22
CA ASP A 230 6.80 -8.05 14.77
C ASP A 230 6.27 -9.03 13.71
N GLU A 231 5.38 -9.93 14.13
CA GLU A 231 4.74 -10.92 13.27
C GLU A 231 3.32 -10.50 12.91
N ALA A 232 2.94 -10.69 11.64
CA ALA A 232 1.58 -10.50 11.15
C ALA A 232 1.25 -11.49 10.02
N VAL A 233 -0.04 -11.74 9.79
CA VAL A 233 -0.51 -12.61 8.69
C VAL A 233 -0.16 -12.03 7.32
N HIS A 234 -0.20 -10.70 7.20
CA HIS A 234 0.23 -9.96 6.02
C HIS A 234 1.23 -8.90 6.48
N PRO A 235 2.49 -8.96 6.05
CA PRO A 235 3.49 -7.93 6.32
C PRO A 235 2.97 -6.53 5.97
N PHE A 236 3.40 -5.55 6.76
CA PHE A 236 3.09 -4.15 6.58
C PHE A 236 4.00 -3.27 7.44
N THR A 237 4.22 -2.06 6.96
CA THR A 237 4.76 -0.93 7.72
C THR A 237 3.63 -0.02 8.20
N MET A 238 3.71 0.41 9.45
CA MET A 238 2.75 1.32 10.07
C MET A 238 3.47 2.23 11.05
N GLY A 239 3.01 3.47 11.12
CA GLY A 239 3.62 4.47 11.97
C GLY A 239 3.97 5.70 11.16
N MET A 240 4.61 6.64 11.85
CA MET A 240 5.05 7.92 11.30
C MET A 240 6.02 8.54 12.32
N ASP A 241 6.83 9.47 11.84
CA ASP A 241 7.73 10.27 12.69
C ASP A 241 8.71 9.39 13.50
N ASP A 242 8.62 9.42 14.82
CA ASP A 242 9.52 8.78 15.78
C ASP A 242 9.12 7.35 16.19
N ASP A 243 8.03 6.80 15.63
CA ASP A 243 7.60 5.42 15.87
C ASP A 243 7.10 4.80 14.56
N VAL A 244 8.02 4.16 13.83
CA VAL A 244 7.75 3.46 12.57
C VAL A 244 7.99 1.99 12.78
N ARG A 245 6.94 1.18 12.64
CA ARG A 245 6.95 -0.26 12.93
C ARG A 245 6.80 -1.05 11.65
N ILE A 246 7.50 -2.17 11.59
CA ILE A 246 7.38 -3.13 10.50
C ILE A 246 6.90 -4.47 11.04
N THR A 247 6.21 -5.23 10.21
CA THR A 247 5.84 -6.62 10.51
C THR A 247 6.33 -7.54 9.42
N ASN A 248 6.46 -8.81 9.75
CA ASN A 248 6.86 -9.83 8.80
C ASN A 248 6.08 -11.13 9.03
N ARG A 249 6.15 -12.04 8.07
CA ARG A 249 5.59 -13.39 8.16
C ARG A 249 6.67 -14.41 7.86
N TYR A 250 6.78 -15.41 8.72
CA TYR A 250 7.75 -16.49 8.59
C TYR A 250 7.05 -17.79 8.18
N ASP A 251 7.72 -18.59 7.38
CA ASP A 251 7.22 -19.85 6.86
C ASP A 251 8.33 -20.90 7.00
N GLU A 252 8.03 -22.05 7.60
CA GLU A 252 9.01 -23.12 7.76
C GLU A 252 9.48 -23.70 6.42
N GLU A 253 8.76 -23.47 5.32
CA GLU A 253 9.02 -24.07 4.02
C GLU A 253 9.81 -23.17 3.08
N ASN A 254 10.04 -21.90 3.42
CA ASN A 254 10.78 -20.97 2.58
C ASN A 254 11.45 -19.83 3.36
N LEU A 255 12.24 -19.02 2.67
CA LEU A 255 12.85 -17.79 3.20
C LEU A 255 12.29 -16.53 2.53
N LYS A 256 11.05 -16.55 2.04
CA LYS A 256 10.43 -15.37 1.42
C LYS A 256 10.26 -14.22 2.41
N SER A 257 10.26 -14.53 3.70
CA SER A 257 10.31 -13.57 4.82
C SER A 257 11.44 -12.54 4.68
N LEU A 258 12.53 -12.87 3.99
CA LEU A 258 13.61 -11.94 3.68
C LEU A 258 13.16 -10.82 2.74
N PHE A 259 12.40 -11.14 1.68
CA PHE A 259 11.99 -10.16 0.69
C PHE A 259 10.85 -9.27 1.22
N SER A 260 9.88 -9.87 1.93
CA SER A 260 8.89 -9.08 2.65
C SER A 260 9.53 -8.17 3.70
N LEU A 261 10.56 -8.63 4.41
CA LEU A 261 11.32 -7.76 5.30
C LEU A 261 11.94 -6.58 4.54
N THR A 262 12.71 -6.83 3.49
CA THR A 262 13.37 -5.74 2.73
C THR A 262 12.36 -4.75 2.16
N HIS A 263 11.17 -5.22 1.78
CA HIS A 263 10.05 -4.40 1.32
C HIS A 263 9.54 -3.47 2.44
N GLU A 264 9.15 -4.03 3.59
CA GLU A 264 8.63 -3.24 4.70
C GLU A 264 9.72 -2.32 5.30
N THR A 265 10.97 -2.77 5.35
CA THR A 265 12.11 -1.93 5.73
C THR A 265 12.26 -0.75 4.78
N GLY A 266 12.08 -0.92 3.48
CA GLY A 266 12.16 0.19 2.53
C GLY A 266 11.08 1.25 2.76
N HIS A 267 9.85 0.85 3.07
CA HIS A 267 8.82 1.77 3.55
C HIS A 267 9.24 2.48 4.83
N ALA A 268 9.77 1.74 5.80
CA ALA A 268 10.14 2.30 7.09
C ALA A 268 11.30 3.30 6.98
N LEU A 269 12.29 3.04 6.12
CA LEU A 269 13.40 3.95 5.86
C LEU A 269 12.94 5.27 5.24
N TYR A 270 11.86 5.26 4.45
CA TYR A 270 11.27 6.50 3.97
C TYR A 270 10.67 7.30 5.13
N GLU A 271 9.83 6.68 5.94
CA GLU A 271 9.16 7.34 7.06
C GLU A 271 10.16 7.83 8.12
N GLN A 272 11.16 7.02 8.48
CA GLN A 272 12.26 7.39 9.39
C GLN A 272 13.20 8.44 8.79
N GLY A 273 13.25 8.56 7.45
CA GLY A 273 14.04 9.56 6.73
C GLY A 273 13.35 10.91 6.57
N LEU A 274 12.07 11.05 6.96
CA LEU A 274 11.38 12.34 6.96
C LEU A 274 12.01 13.29 8.00
N PRO A 275 12.05 14.60 7.73
CA PRO A 275 12.67 15.56 8.65
C PRO A 275 11.90 15.64 9.98
N SER A 276 12.54 15.23 11.07
CA SER A 276 11.93 15.19 12.42
C SER A 276 11.39 16.55 12.88
N ASP A 277 12.06 17.63 12.49
CA ASP A 277 11.66 19.01 12.84
C ASP A 277 10.35 19.43 12.16
N TRP A 278 9.83 18.63 11.22
CA TRP A 278 8.56 18.87 10.53
C TRP A 278 7.42 18.05 11.13
N TYR A 279 7.61 17.52 12.34
CA TYR A 279 6.55 16.86 13.11
C TYR A 279 5.27 17.71 13.14
N GLY A 280 4.14 17.10 12.77
CA GLY A 280 2.84 17.80 12.73
C GLY A 280 2.68 18.83 11.61
N HIS A 281 3.75 19.20 10.90
CA HIS A 281 3.68 20.11 9.76
C HIS A 281 2.95 19.42 8.58
N PRO A 282 2.10 20.12 7.81
CA PRO A 282 1.36 19.52 6.68
C PRO A 282 2.26 18.85 5.63
N LEU A 283 3.51 19.33 5.51
CA LEU A 283 4.51 18.82 4.58
C LEU A 283 5.47 17.79 5.21
N GLY A 284 5.39 17.52 6.52
CA GLY A 284 6.20 16.53 7.24
C GLY A 284 5.66 15.11 7.13
N ARG A 285 5.16 14.73 5.95
CA ARG A 285 4.55 13.42 5.68
C ARG A 285 4.99 12.90 4.33
N ARG A 286 4.88 11.59 4.11
CA ARG A 286 5.03 10.99 2.78
C ARG A 286 4.14 11.70 1.75
N ILE A 287 4.65 11.86 0.53
CA ILE A 287 3.98 12.64 -0.52
C ILE A 287 2.82 11.86 -1.18
N SER A 288 3.00 10.56 -1.41
CA SER A 288 2.01 9.71 -2.08
C SER A 288 2.30 8.23 -1.83
N MET A 289 1.37 7.35 -2.22
CA MET A 289 1.58 5.90 -2.17
C MET A 289 2.59 5.43 -3.21
N GLY A 290 2.64 6.03 -4.40
CA GLY A 290 3.61 5.68 -5.45
C GLY A 290 5.04 5.95 -5.02
N TYR A 291 5.32 7.10 -4.41
CA TYR A 291 6.64 7.36 -3.82
C TYR A 291 6.94 6.42 -2.65
N HIS A 292 5.95 6.10 -1.81
CA HIS A 292 6.14 5.18 -0.70
C HIS A 292 6.47 3.75 -1.16
N GLU A 293 5.77 3.25 -2.18
CA GLU A 293 6.04 1.97 -2.85
C GLU A 293 7.34 1.99 -3.65
N SER A 294 7.76 3.15 -4.19
CA SER A 294 9.06 3.26 -4.85
C SER A 294 10.21 2.92 -3.88
N GLN A 295 10.08 3.30 -2.61
CA GLN A 295 11.09 3.01 -1.60
C GLN A 295 11.07 1.54 -1.20
N SER A 296 9.90 0.94 -0.95
CA SER A 296 9.82 -0.49 -0.66
C SER A 296 10.38 -1.34 -1.80
N ARG A 297 10.02 -1.04 -3.06
CA ARG A 297 10.54 -1.76 -4.23
C ARG A 297 12.01 -1.50 -4.50
N MET A 298 12.52 -0.31 -4.24
CA MET A 298 13.97 -0.02 -4.31
C MET A 298 14.73 -0.97 -3.38
N TRP A 299 14.31 -1.08 -2.12
CA TRP A 299 15.00 -1.92 -1.14
C TRP A 299 14.72 -3.41 -1.32
N GLU A 300 13.50 -3.81 -1.70
CA GLU A 300 13.16 -5.21 -1.96
C GLU A 300 13.89 -5.76 -3.17
N ASN A 301 13.79 -5.07 -4.30
CA ASN A 301 14.15 -5.63 -5.59
C ASN A 301 15.52 -5.14 -6.05
N PHE A 302 15.67 -3.83 -6.23
CA PHE A 302 16.90 -3.24 -6.75
C PHE A 302 18.09 -3.48 -5.81
N VAL A 303 17.85 -3.52 -4.49
CA VAL A 303 18.86 -3.91 -3.50
C VAL A 303 18.68 -5.38 -3.10
N GLY A 304 17.55 -5.75 -2.49
CA GLY A 304 17.34 -7.04 -1.83
C GLY A 304 17.42 -8.28 -2.74
N ARG A 305 17.21 -8.11 -4.05
CA ARG A 305 17.36 -9.18 -5.05
C ARG A 305 18.58 -9.03 -5.95
N SER A 306 19.39 -7.99 -5.75
CA SER A 306 20.63 -7.75 -6.52
C SER A 306 21.71 -8.80 -6.25
N LYS A 307 22.62 -8.99 -7.21
CA LYS A 307 23.72 -9.94 -7.05
C LYS A 307 24.63 -9.52 -5.88
N GLU A 308 24.90 -8.23 -5.75
CA GLU A 308 25.77 -7.63 -4.75
C GLU A 308 25.22 -7.87 -3.34
N PHE A 309 23.92 -7.64 -3.13
CA PHE A 309 23.29 -7.88 -1.85
C PHE A 309 23.27 -9.38 -1.52
N ILE A 310 22.89 -10.24 -2.48
CA ILE A 310 22.93 -11.69 -2.28
C ILE A 310 24.35 -12.17 -1.96
N ASP A 311 25.37 -11.62 -2.61
CA ASP A 311 26.76 -11.97 -2.33
C ASP A 311 27.17 -11.63 -0.88
N HIS A 312 26.60 -10.57 -0.30
CA HIS A 312 26.77 -10.15 1.09
C HIS A 312 25.99 -11.03 2.08
N ILE A 313 24.70 -11.30 1.83
CA ILE A 313 23.84 -12.00 2.81
C ILE A 313 23.88 -13.52 2.72
N PHE A 314 24.17 -14.09 1.54
CA PHE A 314 24.11 -15.54 1.34
C PHE A 314 25.06 -16.34 2.25
N PRO A 315 26.30 -15.89 2.55
CA PRO A 315 27.14 -16.56 3.55
C PRO A 315 26.45 -16.72 4.90
N LYS A 316 25.77 -15.68 5.40
CA LYS A 316 25.02 -15.71 6.67
C LYS A 316 23.86 -16.70 6.61
N LEU A 317 23.08 -16.65 5.52
CA LEU A 317 21.99 -17.60 5.29
C LEU A 317 22.49 -19.05 5.27
N ARG A 318 23.61 -19.31 4.60
CA ARG A 318 24.19 -20.65 4.50
C ARG A 318 24.72 -21.18 5.83
N ASP A 319 25.26 -20.29 6.66
CA ASP A 319 25.77 -20.64 7.98
C ASP A 319 24.62 -20.99 8.94
N GLU A 320 23.51 -20.24 8.87
CA GLU A 320 22.32 -20.48 9.70
C GLU A 320 21.47 -21.66 9.22
N PHE A 321 21.34 -21.85 7.91
CA PHE A 321 20.47 -22.85 7.29
C PHE A 321 21.28 -23.88 6.50
N SER A 322 21.46 -25.07 7.10
CA SER A 322 22.16 -26.19 6.46
C SER A 322 21.57 -26.58 5.10
N SER A 323 20.26 -26.38 4.90
CA SER A 323 19.53 -26.62 3.65
C SER A 323 20.01 -25.79 2.46
N LEU A 324 20.83 -24.76 2.70
CA LEU A 324 21.44 -23.92 1.68
C LEU A 324 22.91 -24.27 1.37
N ARG A 325 23.53 -25.20 2.10
CA ARG A 325 24.97 -25.51 1.95
C ARG A 325 25.37 -26.02 0.57
N ASP A 326 24.46 -26.74 -0.09
CA ASP A 326 24.67 -27.26 -1.45
C ASP A 326 24.37 -26.22 -2.54
N ASN A 327 23.95 -25.00 -2.16
CA ASN A 327 23.68 -23.92 -3.11
C ASN A 327 24.91 -23.03 -3.28
N THR A 328 25.13 -22.60 -4.52
CA THR A 328 26.08 -21.52 -4.83
C THR A 328 25.37 -20.17 -4.69
N LYS A 329 26.13 -19.09 -4.47
CA LYS A 329 25.61 -17.71 -4.47
C LYS A 329 24.86 -17.41 -5.78
N ASP A 330 25.47 -17.76 -6.91
CA ASP A 330 24.88 -17.55 -8.24
C ASP A 330 23.60 -18.37 -8.46
N GLY A 331 23.59 -19.62 -8.00
CA GLY A 331 22.40 -20.47 -8.08
C GLY A 331 21.26 -19.96 -7.21
N PHE A 332 21.55 -19.48 -6.00
CA PHE A 332 20.57 -18.85 -5.13
C PHE A 332 20.00 -17.58 -5.78
N TYR A 333 20.87 -16.65 -6.23
CA TYR A 333 20.49 -15.41 -6.91
C TYR A 333 19.57 -15.66 -8.12
N LYS A 334 19.90 -16.63 -8.97
CA LYS A 334 19.07 -16.97 -10.14
C LYS A 334 17.69 -17.51 -9.75
N ARG A 335 17.61 -18.37 -8.72
CA ARG A 335 16.34 -18.99 -8.29
C ARG A 335 15.40 -18.03 -7.59
N ILE A 336 15.91 -17.09 -6.79
CA ILE A 336 15.05 -16.08 -6.13
C ILE A 336 14.48 -15.03 -7.10
N ASN A 337 15.12 -14.88 -8.26
CA ASN A 337 14.71 -14.01 -9.37
C ASN A 337 14.01 -14.79 -10.49
N ARG A 338 13.52 -16.00 -10.18
CA ARG A 338 12.78 -16.81 -11.14
C ARG A 338 11.44 -16.15 -11.45
N VAL A 339 11.18 -16.03 -12.75
CA VAL A 339 9.91 -15.53 -13.30
C VAL A 339 9.02 -16.71 -13.62
N LYS A 340 7.77 -16.68 -13.16
CA LYS A 340 6.78 -17.74 -13.43
C LYS A 340 5.36 -17.18 -13.37
N PRO A 341 4.41 -17.75 -14.14
CA PRO A 341 3.03 -17.33 -14.02
C PRO A 341 2.48 -17.76 -12.66
N THR A 342 1.78 -16.84 -11.97
CA THR A 342 1.09 -17.14 -10.71
C THR A 342 -0.28 -16.45 -10.69
N PHE A 343 -1.24 -17.04 -9.96
CA PHE A 343 -2.57 -16.44 -9.80
C PHE A 343 -2.59 -15.30 -8.76
N ILE A 344 -1.62 -15.30 -7.84
CA ILE A 344 -1.65 -14.49 -6.63
C ILE A 344 -0.67 -13.33 -6.77
N ARG A 345 -1.21 -12.12 -6.96
CA ARG A 345 -0.44 -10.87 -7.14
C ARG A 345 0.68 -10.69 -6.11
N VAL A 346 0.40 -10.96 -4.82
CA VAL A 346 1.38 -10.78 -3.73
C VAL A 346 2.51 -11.82 -3.73
N GLU A 347 2.41 -12.84 -4.59
CA GLU A 347 3.41 -13.88 -4.79
C GLU A 347 4.06 -13.79 -6.19
N ALA A 348 3.66 -12.82 -7.00
CA ALA A 348 4.18 -12.61 -8.35
C ALA A 348 5.62 -12.08 -8.33
N ASP A 349 6.37 -12.41 -9.37
CA ASP A 349 7.73 -11.94 -9.58
C ASP A 349 7.78 -10.52 -10.18
N GLU A 350 8.97 -9.95 -10.30
CA GLU A 350 9.16 -8.57 -10.76
C GLU A 350 8.65 -8.30 -12.18
N VAL A 351 8.65 -9.30 -13.06
CA VAL A 351 8.20 -9.17 -14.44
C VAL A 351 6.67 -9.25 -14.51
N THR A 352 6.06 -10.15 -13.74
CA THR A 352 4.62 -10.44 -13.81
C THR A 352 3.77 -9.59 -12.86
N TYR A 353 4.34 -9.05 -11.78
CA TYR A 353 3.59 -8.28 -10.76
C TYR A 353 2.78 -7.12 -11.36
N ASN A 354 3.40 -6.33 -12.24
CA ASN A 354 2.74 -5.14 -12.80
C ASN A 354 1.62 -5.49 -13.79
N LEU A 355 1.61 -6.71 -14.35
CA LEU A 355 0.50 -7.20 -15.17
C LEU A 355 -0.74 -7.46 -14.32
N HIS A 356 -0.58 -7.95 -13.09
CA HIS A 356 -1.68 -8.06 -12.13
C HIS A 356 -2.25 -6.70 -11.74
N ILE A 357 -1.41 -5.65 -11.63
CA ILE A 357 -1.86 -4.29 -11.36
C ILE A 357 -2.62 -3.73 -12.56
N ALA A 358 -2.07 -3.88 -13.77
CA ALA A 358 -2.68 -3.39 -15.00
C ALA A 358 -4.06 -4.03 -15.24
N LEU A 359 -4.21 -5.33 -14.99
CA LEU A 359 -5.51 -6.02 -15.04
C LEU A 359 -6.55 -5.40 -14.11
N ARG A 360 -6.16 -5.08 -12.85
CA ARG A 360 -7.07 -4.49 -11.86
C ARG A 360 -7.46 -3.08 -12.25
N PHE A 361 -6.48 -2.30 -12.69
CA PHE A 361 -6.71 -0.95 -13.21
C PHE A 361 -7.69 -0.97 -14.38
N ASP A 362 -7.51 -1.84 -15.38
CA ASP A 362 -8.42 -1.93 -16.52
C ASP A 362 -9.86 -2.28 -16.09
N ILE A 363 -10.01 -3.19 -15.10
CA ILE A 363 -11.33 -3.56 -14.55
C ILE A 363 -11.95 -2.39 -13.81
N GLU A 364 -11.21 -1.75 -12.91
CA GLU A 364 -11.69 -0.59 -12.15
C GLU A 364 -12.09 0.54 -13.09
N LEU A 365 -11.25 0.86 -14.08
CA LEU A 365 -11.52 1.89 -15.06
C LEU A 365 -12.77 1.58 -15.89
N GLY A 366 -12.91 0.35 -16.39
CA GLY A 366 -14.10 -0.06 -17.13
C GLY A 366 -15.38 -0.05 -16.28
N LEU A 367 -15.30 -0.42 -15.00
CA LEU A 367 -16.42 -0.26 -14.05
C LEU A 367 -16.79 1.22 -13.88
N PHE A 368 -15.80 2.11 -13.79
CA PHE A 368 -16.03 3.55 -13.65
C PHE A 368 -16.59 4.19 -14.93
N ARG A 369 -16.17 3.73 -16.11
CA ARG A 369 -16.65 4.18 -17.43
C ARG A 369 -17.97 3.52 -17.85
N ASP A 370 -18.55 2.63 -17.03
CA ASP A 370 -19.74 1.81 -17.36
C ASP A 370 -19.54 0.94 -18.63
N GLU A 371 -18.28 0.65 -18.97
CA GLU A 371 -17.89 -0.26 -20.05
C GLU A 371 -17.88 -1.73 -19.60
N ILE A 372 -17.71 -1.94 -18.28
CA ILE A 372 -17.79 -3.23 -17.62
C ILE A 372 -18.87 -3.13 -16.55
N LYS A 373 -19.80 -4.08 -16.53
CA LYS A 373 -20.72 -4.25 -15.40
C LYS A 373 -20.08 -5.11 -14.31
N ALA A 374 -20.52 -4.92 -13.06
CA ALA A 374 -20.02 -5.71 -11.94
C ALA A 374 -20.17 -7.23 -12.17
N GLU A 375 -21.28 -7.67 -12.79
CA GLU A 375 -21.54 -9.08 -13.15
C GLU A 375 -20.53 -9.65 -14.15
N GLU A 376 -19.93 -8.81 -14.99
CA GLU A 376 -18.94 -9.19 -16.00
C GLU A 376 -17.52 -9.28 -15.45
N THR A 377 -17.28 -8.76 -14.23
CA THR A 377 -15.94 -8.67 -13.62
C THR A 377 -15.21 -10.00 -13.60
N LYS A 378 -15.91 -11.10 -13.28
CA LYS A 378 -15.31 -12.43 -13.25
C LYS A 378 -14.78 -12.85 -14.61
N THR A 379 -15.60 -12.71 -15.66
CA THR A 379 -15.22 -13.07 -17.03
C THR A 379 -14.10 -12.18 -17.55
N VAL A 380 -14.16 -10.86 -17.27
CA VAL A 380 -13.09 -9.93 -17.67
C VAL A 380 -11.78 -10.26 -16.96
N TRP A 381 -11.84 -10.63 -15.68
CA TRP A 381 -10.68 -11.08 -14.93
C TRP A 381 -10.04 -12.31 -15.57
N GLU A 382 -10.82 -13.36 -15.85
CA GLU A 382 -10.34 -14.60 -16.49
C GLU A 382 -9.67 -14.30 -17.84
N ASN A 383 -10.32 -13.49 -18.69
CA ASN A 383 -9.78 -13.11 -19.99
C ASN A 383 -8.46 -12.33 -19.88
N LYS A 384 -8.36 -11.38 -18.94
CA LYS A 384 -7.14 -10.58 -18.75
C LYS A 384 -6.01 -11.38 -18.10
N MET A 385 -6.32 -12.35 -17.23
CA MET A 385 -5.32 -13.27 -16.69
C MET A 385 -4.71 -14.12 -17.82
N ASP A 386 -5.53 -14.61 -18.74
CA ASP A 386 -5.06 -15.35 -19.93
C ASP A 386 -4.21 -14.45 -20.83
N GLU A 387 -4.76 -13.29 -21.21
CA GLU A 387 -4.12 -12.34 -22.12
C GLU A 387 -2.76 -11.86 -21.61
N TYR A 388 -2.66 -11.55 -20.31
CA TYR A 388 -1.44 -10.95 -19.76
C TYR A 388 -0.46 -11.98 -19.23
N LEU A 389 -0.93 -13.09 -18.66
CA LEU A 389 -0.12 -14.04 -17.88
C LEU A 389 -0.17 -15.48 -18.40
N ASP A 390 -0.94 -15.78 -19.45
CA ASP A 390 -1.08 -17.12 -20.06
C ASP A 390 -1.62 -18.18 -19.07
N ILE A 391 -2.52 -17.75 -18.16
CA ILE A 391 -3.16 -18.60 -17.14
C ILE A 391 -4.63 -18.18 -16.88
N VAL A 392 -5.49 -19.15 -16.53
CA VAL A 392 -6.92 -18.93 -16.17
C VAL A 392 -7.26 -19.59 -14.83
#